data_AF-A0A820YHA8-F1
#
_entry.id   AF-A0A820YHA8-F1
#
_cell.length_a   1.000
_cell.length_b   1.000
_cell.length_c   1.000
_cell.angle_alpha   90.00
_cell.angle_beta   90.00
_cell.angle_gamma   90.00
#
_symmetry.space_group_name_H-M   'P 1'
#
loop_
_entity.id
_entity.type
_entity.pdbx_description
1 polymer ?
#
loop_
_entity_poly.entity_id
_entity_poly.type
_entity_poly.pdbx_seq_one_letter_code
_entity_poly.pdbx_strand_id
1 'polypeptide(L)'
;MKIRPLRGILIKNLRRSSSAKNTIGVWPEPYLDLLTNVFNRYEWNYLSFGPSCIRINQSAIRPRHQQEIAIQKDYKSIYDKVGHHLSEHYFVPMTATILKQHSNQLLHNLNLSYFLPLSYHDQILAFNEAKLVALIQRKIKKHNLILRVTDKGYNFYIGTEKEFDKKAQNIFQETNAFLELKENPFNKIQDNVIHLLNQIRTKNFIFQWQCNKMMPNRIKCQLAHLYFNPKTHKLLFLIQVVLHSSQENSRSLVYYS
;
A
#
# COMPACT_ATOMS: atom_id res chain seq x y z
N MET A 1 38.37 -13.48 21.36
CA MET A 1 37.04 -12.81 21.36
C MET A 1 35.98 -13.84 20.97
N LYS A 2 35.15 -14.33 21.91
CA LYS A 2 34.17 -15.40 21.66
C LYS A 2 32.94 -14.83 20.95
N ILE A 3 32.78 -15.14 19.67
CA ILE A 3 31.59 -14.79 18.88
C ILE A 3 30.41 -15.59 19.44
N ARG A 4 29.46 -14.92 20.10
CA ARG A 4 28.19 -15.55 20.51
C ARG A 4 27.43 -15.98 19.25
N PRO A 5 26.79 -17.17 19.24
CA PRO A 5 26.01 -17.61 18.09
C PRO A 5 24.78 -16.71 17.91
N LEU A 6 24.85 -15.83 16.91
CA LEU A 6 23.76 -14.94 16.46
C LEU A 6 22.43 -15.68 16.20
N ARG A 7 22.51 -16.99 15.94
CA ARG A 7 21.39 -17.90 15.72
C ARG A 7 20.40 -17.93 16.90
N GLY A 8 20.90 -17.87 18.14
CA GLY A 8 20.04 -17.89 19.33
C GLY A 8 19.26 -16.60 19.54
N ILE A 9 19.85 -15.45 19.18
CA ILE A 9 19.25 -14.13 19.35
C ILE A 9 18.19 -13.86 18.26
N LEU A 10 18.47 -14.25 17.01
CA LEU A 10 17.52 -14.15 15.91
C LEU A 10 16.26 -15.00 16.14
N ILE A 11 16.40 -16.25 16.61
CA ILE A 11 15.25 -17.11 16.92
C ILE A 11 14.43 -16.58 18.11
N LYS A 12 15.08 -16.00 19.13
CA LYS A 12 14.39 -15.40 20.29
C LYS A 12 13.64 -14.12 19.92
N ASN A 13 14.19 -13.31 19.02
CA ASN A 13 13.53 -12.10 18.51
C ASN A 13 12.39 -12.42 17.53
N LEU A 14 12.51 -13.50 16.73
CA LEU A 14 11.42 -14.02 15.89
C LEU A 14 10.23 -14.51 16.73
N ARG A 15 10.48 -15.24 17.82
CA ARG A 15 9.41 -15.65 18.77
C ARG A 15 8.79 -14.47 19.53
N ARG A 16 9.54 -13.39 19.76
CA ARG A 16 9.02 -12.14 20.36
C ARG A 16 8.22 -11.29 19.36
N SER A 17 8.57 -11.33 18.07
CA SER A 17 7.78 -10.68 17.01
C SER A 17 6.44 -11.39 16.77
N SER A 18 6.35 -12.71 17.01
CA SER A 18 5.07 -13.42 17.02
C SER A 18 4.25 -13.20 18.30
N SER A 19 4.86 -12.72 19.39
CA SER A 19 4.15 -12.32 20.61
C SER A 19 3.78 -10.84 20.66
N ALA A 20 4.33 -10.01 19.75
CA ALA A 20 3.67 -8.79 19.34
C ALA A 20 2.41 -9.21 18.57
N LYS A 21 1.39 -9.62 19.33
CA LYS A 21 0.02 -9.60 18.88
C LYS A 21 -0.20 -8.17 18.41
N ASN A 22 -0.03 -7.94 17.12
CA ASN A 22 -0.90 -7.03 16.39
C ASN A 22 -2.30 -7.66 16.53
N THR A 23 -2.85 -7.61 17.74
CA THR A 23 -4.28 -7.62 17.94
C THR A 23 -4.73 -6.39 17.19
N ILE A 24 -5.03 -6.58 15.90
CA ILE A 24 -5.98 -5.76 15.20
C ILE A 24 -7.20 -5.83 16.11
N GLY A 25 -7.40 -4.79 16.91
CA GLY A 25 -8.57 -4.67 17.74
C GLY A 25 -9.75 -4.69 16.80
N VAL A 26 -10.39 -5.84 16.67
CA VAL A 26 -11.70 -5.94 16.06
C VAL A 26 -12.63 -5.39 17.12
N TRP A 27 -12.91 -4.09 17.03
CA TRP A 27 -13.72 -3.35 17.97
C TRP A 27 -14.79 -2.58 17.22
N PRO A 28 -16.03 -2.67 17.73
CA PRO A 28 -16.92 -3.78 17.48
C PRO A 28 -17.49 -3.70 16.05
N GLU A 29 -17.68 -4.87 15.43
CA GLU A 29 -18.29 -5.04 14.11
C GLU A 29 -17.54 -4.39 12.94
N PRO A 30 -16.81 -5.17 12.10
CA PRO A 30 -16.68 -4.76 10.71
C PRO A 30 -18.10 -4.67 10.15
N TYR A 31 -18.65 -3.45 10.07
CA TYR A 31 -19.98 -3.13 9.54
C TYR A 31 -20.21 -3.86 8.22
N LEU A 32 -20.85 -5.02 8.32
CA LEU A 32 -21.09 -5.97 7.24
C LEU A 32 -22.56 -6.35 7.27
N ASP A 33 -23.37 -5.45 6.73
CA ASP A 33 -24.59 -5.85 6.05
C ASP A 33 -24.22 -6.52 4.72
N LEU A 34 -23.59 -7.70 4.78
CA LEU A 34 -23.53 -8.60 3.63
C LEU A 34 -24.65 -9.61 3.81
N LEU A 35 -25.81 -9.28 3.24
CA LEU A 35 -26.93 -10.22 3.08
C LEU A 35 -26.52 -11.50 2.31
N THR A 36 -25.33 -11.53 1.69
CA THR A 36 -24.71 -12.74 1.13
C THR A 36 -23.18 -12.75 1.31
N ASN A 37 -22.67 -13.17 2.47
CA ASN A 37 -21.25 -13.44 2.60
C ASN A 37 -20.85 -14.64 1.70
N VAL A 38 -20.13 -14.37 0.61
CA VAL A 38 -19.68 -15.41 -0.33
C VAL A 38 -18.46 -16.19 0.17
N PHE A 39 -17.83 -15.73 1.25
CA PHE A 39 -16.66 -16.36 1.86
C PHE A 39 -17.08 -17.30 2.99
N ASN A 40 -16.45 -18.46 3.07
CA ASN A 40 -16.60 -19.33 4.22
C ASN A 40 -15.81 -18.78 5.42
N ARG A 41 -16.02 -19.36 6.60
CA ARG A 41 -15.36 -18.94 7.85
C ARG A 41 -13.83 -18.91 7.74
N TYR A 42 -13.22 -19.84 7.02
CA TYR A 42 -11.77 -19.94 6.91
C TYR A 42 -11.18 -18.86 5.99
N GLU A 43 -11.80 -18.64 4.83
CA GLU A 43 -11.46 -17.54 3.92
C GLU A 43 -11.63 -16.19 4.60
N TRP A 44 -12.71 -16.03 5.38
CA TRP A 44 -12.99 -14.80 6.12
C TRP A 44 -11.97 -14.53 7.23
N ASN A 45 -11.57 -15.56 7.97
CA ASN A 45 -10.49 -15.47 8.95
C ASN A 45 -9.18 -15.05 8.26
N TYR A 46 -8.86 -15.62 7.11
CA TYR A 46 -7.66 -15.25 6.36
C TYR A 46 -7.70 -13.79 5.89
N LEU A 47 -8.85 -13.32 5.41
CA LEU A 47 -9.02 -11.91 5.03
C LEU A 47 -8.85 -10.98 6.24
N SER A 48 -9.40 -11.36 7.39
CA SER A 48 -9.40 -10.53 8.61
C SER A 48 -8.03 -10.45 9.29
N PHE A 49 -7.31 -11.57 9.36
CA PHE A 49 -6.05 -11.67 10.10
C PHE A 49 -4.81 -11.74 9.22
N GLY A 50 -5.00 -11.88 7.90
CA GLY A 50 -3.93 -12.11 6.95
C GLY A 50 -3.37 -13.55 7.05
N PRO A 51 -2.24 -13.81 6.35
CA PRO A 51 -1.55 -15.07 6.46
C PRO A 51 -1.11 -15.33 7.90
N SER A 52 -1.46 -16.51 8.42
CA SER A 52 -1.02 -16.99 9.72
C SER A 52 0.49 -17.21 9.76
N CYS A 53 1.10 -17.44 8.59
CA CYS A 53 2.52 -17.65 8.40
C CYS A 53 3.12 -16.59 7.47
N ILE A 54 3.46 -15.40 8.01
CA ILE A 54 4.34 -14.47 7.30
C ILE A 54 5.76 -15.03 7.37
N ARG A 55 6.18 -15.78 6.33
CA ARG A 55 7.57 -16.22 6.22
C ARG A 55 8.30 -15.44 5.15
N ILE A 56 9.51 -15.02 5.51
CA ILE A 56 10.50 -14.33 4.66
C ILE A 56 10.82 -15.12 3.38
N ASN A 57 10.37 -16.38 3.27
CA ASN A 57 10.61 -17.21 2.11
C ASN A 57 9.34 -17.78 1.45
N GLN A 58 8.25 -17.00 1.35
CA GLN A 58 7.13 -17.31 0.42
C GLN A 58 7.61 -17.43 -1.03
N SER A 59 8.79 -16.87 -1.33
CA SER A 59 9.52 -17.00 -2.58
C SER A 59 10.02 -18.41 -2.88
N ALA A 60 10.30 -19.27 -1.90
CA ALA A 60 10.83 -20.62 -2.15
C ALA A 60 9.91 -21.49 -3.03
N ILE A 61 8.60 -21.20 -3.03
CA ILE A 61 7.61 -21.92 -3.84
C ILE A 61 7.56 -21.38 -5.29
N ARG A 62 8.05 -20.16 -5.53
CA ARG A 62 8.03 -19.56 -6.86
C ARG A 62 9.05 -20.23 -7.77
N PRO A 63 8.83 -20.25 -9.10
CA PRO A 63 9.87 -20.59 -10.06
C PRO A 63 11.14 -19.76 -9.81
N ARG A 64 12.31 -20.39 -9.95
CA ARG A 64 13.62 -19.77 -9.69
C ARG A 64 13.78 -18.39 -10.34
N HIS A 65 13.37 -18.24 -11.60
CA HIS A 65 13.42 -16.96 -12.32
C HIS A 65 12.64 -15.83 -11.61
N GLN A 66 11.47 -16.13 -11.03
CA GLN A 66 10.70 -15.14 -10.27
C GLN A 66 11.34 -14.81 -8.92
N GLN A 67 12.04 -15.78 -8.30
CA GLN A 67 12.82 -15.54 -7.10
C GLN A 67 13.98 -14.58 -7.40
N GLU A 68 14.68 -14.79 -8.51
CA GLU A 68 15.78 -13.93 -8.97
C GLU A 68 15.30 -12.50 -9.23
N ILE A 69 14.15 -12.31 -9.88
CA ILE A 69 13.54 -10.98 -10.07
C ILE A 69 13.23 -10.32 -8.71
N ALA A 70 12.63 -11.06 -7.78
CA ALA A 70 12.29 -10.54 -6.45
C ALA A 70 13.54 -10.16 -5.65
N ILE A 71 14.59 -10.98 -5.69
CA ILE A 71 15.88 -10.69 -5.05
C ILE A 71 16.46 -9.38 -5.59
N GLN A 72 16.44 -9.16 -6.91
CA GLN A 72 16.97 -7.93 -7.51
C GLN A 72 16.15 -6.69 -7.10
N LYS A 73 14.81 -6.83 -7.07
CA LYS A 73 13.92 -5.75 -6.64
C LYS A 73 14.13 -5.38 -5.17
N ASP A 74 14.21 -6.37 -4.29
CA ASP A 74 14.42 -6.17 -2.86
C ASP A 74 15.82 -5.63 -2.58
N TYR A 75 16.84 -6.18 -3.23
CA TYR A 75 18.22 -5.69 -3.18
C TYR A 75 18.28 -4.20 -3.51
N LYS A 76 17.73 -3.80 -4.66
CA LYS A 76 17.72 -2.40 -5.10
C LYS A 76 16.97 -1.52 -4.11
N SER A 77 15.76 -1.92 -3.70
CA SER A 77 14.96 -1.16 -2.73
C SER A 77 15.69 -0.95 -1.39
N ILE A 78 16.35 -1.98 -0.86
CA ILE A 78 17.08 -1.89 0.41
C ILE A 78 18.34 -1.04 0.22
N TYR A 79 19.13 -1.31 -0.83
CA TYR A 79 20.36 -0.59 -1.12
C TYR A 79 20.11 0.91 -1.32
N ASP A 80 19.12 1.27 -2.13
CA ASP A 80 18.76 2.66 -2.40
C ASP A 80 18.31 3.35 -1.10
N LYS A 81 17.43 2.74 -0.30
CA LYS A 81 16.95 3.33 0.96
C LYS A 81 18.06 3.56 1.98
N VAL A 82 18.90 2.55 2.18
CA VAL A 82 20.04 2.66 3.12
C VAL A 82 21.04 3.68 2.60
N GLY A 83 21.35 3.65 1.30
CA GLY A 83 22.26 4.58 0.66
C GLY A 83 21.79 6.03 0.77
N HIS A 84 20.52 6.31 0.44
CA HIS A 84 19.92 7.63 0.61
C HIS A 84 19.98 8.10 2.06
N HIS A 85 19.59 7.25 3.01
CA HIS A 85 19.65 7.60 4.43
C HIS A 85 21.07 7.95 4.90
N LEU A 86 22.07 7.16 4.48
CA LEU A 86 23.48 7.41 4.82
C LEU A 86 24.02 8.68 4.15
N SER A 87 23.63 8.95 2.90
CA SER A 87 24.00 10.17 2.19
C SER A 87 23.38 11.42 2.82
N GLU A 88 22.11 11.36 3.21
CA GLU A 88 21.36 12.51 3.74
C GLU A 88 21.76 12.85 5.18
N HIS A 89 21.96 11.84 6.03
CA HIS A 89 22.17 12.06 7.46
C HIS A 89 23.63 11.96 7.92
N TYR A 90 24.47 11.25 7.16
CA TYR A 90 25.85 10.95 7.55
C TYR A 90 26.88 11.36 6.48
N PHE A 91 26.44 12.00 5.39
CA PHE A 91 27.28 12.48 4.29
C PHE A 91 28.17 11.40 3.67
N VAL A 92 27.76 10.13 3.75
CA VAL A 92 28.48 9.03 3.11
C VAL A 92 28.10 8.99 1.63
N PRO A 93 29.05 9.17 0.70
CA PRO A 93 28.73 9.15 -0.72
C PRO A 93 28.32 7.75 -1.18
N MET A 94 27.37 7.66 -2.11
CA MET A 94 26.90 6.37 -2.68
C MET A 94 28.02 5.54 -3.33
N THR A 95 29.12 6.19 -3.72
CA THR A 95 30.31 5.56 -4.30
C THR A 95 31.30 5.03 -3.26
N ALA A 96 31.03 5.21 -1.96
CA ALA A 96 31.91 4.75 -0.90
C ALA A 96 32.15 3.24 -0.99
N THR A 97 33.42 2.83 -0.91
CA THR A 97 33.83 1.42 -1.01
C THR A 97 33.14 0.52 0.02
N ILE A 98 32.86 1.06 1.22
CA ILE A 98 32.13 0.37 2.28
C ILE A 98 30.69 -0.01 1.87
N LEU A 99 30.00 0.87 1.13
CA LEU A 99 28.65 0.57 0.63
C LEU A 99 28.70 -0.54 -0.43
N LYS A 100 29.71 -0.52 -1.31
CA LYS A 100 29.91 -1.57 -2.31
C LYS A 100 30.27 -2.93 -1.67
N GLN A 101 31.05 -2.93 -0.60
CA GLN A 101 31.36 -4.17 0.14
C GLN A 101 30.10 -4.76 0.78
N HIS A 102 29.32 -3.94 1.49
CA HIS A 102 28.08 -4.39 2.11
C HIS A 102 26.97 -4.70 1.10
N SER A 103 26.99 -4.11 -0.10
CA SER A 103 26.02 -4.45 -1.14
C SER A 103 26.14 -5.90 -1.60
N ASN A 104 27.38 -6.39 -1.77
CA ASN A 104 27.61 -7.79 -2.15
C ASN A 104 27.17 -8.75 -1.04
N GLN A 105 27.42 -8.39 0.23
CA GLN A 105 26.96 -9.17 1.39
C GLN A 105 25.43 -9.19 1.48
N LEU A 106 24.75 -8.07 1.23
CA LEU A 106 23.30 -7.98 1.18
C LEU A 106 22.73 -8.90 0.10
N LEU A 107 23.26 -8.83 -1.12
CA LEU A 107 22.83 -9.68 -2.22
C LEU A 107 23.05 -11.16 -1.90
N HIS A 108 24.20 -11.51 -1.33
CA HIS A 108 24.48 -12.88 -0.88
C HIS A 108 23.47 -13.36 0.18
N ASN A 109 23.19 -12.53 1.19
CA ASN A 109 22.24 -12.85 2.25
C ASN A 109 20.81 -13.01 1.71
N LEU A 110 20.40 -12.18 0.75
CA LEU A 110 19.10 -12.31 0.08
C LEU A 110 19.02 -13.62 -0.70
N ASN A 111 20.04 -13.95 -1.50
CA ASN A 111 20.11 -15.23 -2.21
C ASN A 111 20.00 -16.41 -1.24
N LEU A 112 20.79 -16.42 -0.16
CA LEU A 112 20.69 -17.46 0.87
C LEU A 112 19.28 -17.52 1.46
N SER A 113 18.68 -16.37 1.79
CA SER A 113 17.36 -16.32 2.43
C SER A 113 16.25 -16.83 1.50
N TYR A 114 16.33 -16.55 0.21
CA TYR A 114 15.36 -16.97 -0.80
C TYR A 114 15.53 -18.45 -1.19
N PHE A 115 16.77 -18.93 -1.32
CA PHE A 115 17.06 -20.30 -1.76
C PHE A 115 17.22 -21.32 -0.63
N LEU A 116 17.20 -20.90 0.64
CA LEU A 116 17.25 -21.83 1.77
C LEU A 116 15.99 -22.73 1.74
N PRO A 117 16.14 -24.07 1.65
CA PRO A 117 15.00 -24.96 1.61
C PRO A 117 14.14 -24.79 2.86
N LEU A 118 12.84 -24.63 2.64
CA LEU A 118 11.85 -24.64 3.71
C LEU A 118 11.72 -26.05 4.29
N SER A 119 11.40 -26.16 5.58
CA SER A 119 11.02 -27.46 6.14
C SER A 119 9.77 -27.98 5.44
N TYR A 120 9.62 -29.31 5.34
CA TYR A 120 8.48 -29.94 4.67
C TYR A 120 7.12 -29.43 5.21
N HIS A 121 7.01 -29.30 6.53
CA HIS A 121 5.82 -28.76 7.18
C HIS A 121 5.49 -27.34 6.70
N ASP A 122 6.51 -26.49 6.54
CA ASP A 122 6.33 -25.11 6.11
C ASP A 122 5.98 -25.01 4.63
N GLN A 123 6.49 -25.92 3.79
CA GLN A 123 6.10 -26.03 2.39
C GLN A 123 4.60 -26.34 2.27
N ILE A 124 4.09 -27.29 3.06
CA ILE A 124 2.66 -27.64 3.08
C ILE A 124 1.82 -26.43 3.51
N LEU A 125 2.18 -25.75 4.60
CA LEU A 125 1.43 -24.58 5.07
C LEU A 125 1.37 -23.47 4.02
N ALA A 126 2.52 -23.13 3.44
CA ALA A 126 2.59 -22.07 2.44
C ALA A 126 1.84 -22.44 1.15
N PHE A 127 1.85 -23.71 0.74
CA PHE A 127 1.05 -24.19 -0.38
C PHE A 127 -0.47 -24.09 -0.11
N ASN A 128 -0.90 -24.44 1.10
CA ASN A 128 -2.30 -24.33 1.51
C ASN A 128 -2.76 -22.87 1.57
N GLU A 129 -1.94 -21.97 2.11
CA GLU A 129 -2.22 -20.53 2.11
C GLU A 129 -2.28 -19.98 0.67
N ALA A 130 -1.36 -20.36 -0.21
CA ALA A 130 -1.38 -19.95 -1.61
C ALA A 130 -2.66 -20.41 -2.34
N LYS A 131 -3.10 -21.64 -2.09
CA LYS A 131 -4.38 -22.15 -2.60
C LYS A 131 -5.56 -21.33 -2.07
N LEU A 132 -5.56 -21.01 -0.80
CA LEU A 132 -6.62 -20.21 -0.18
C LEU A 132 -6.69 -18.81 -0.79
N VAL A 133 -5.55 -18.14 -0.99
CA VAL A 133 -5.49 -16.84 -1.66
C VAL A 133 -6.06 -16.94 -3.07
N ALA A 134 -5.68 -17.96 -3.84
CA ALA A 134 -6.20 -18.16 -5.18
C ALA A 134 -7.72 -18.38 -5.20
N LEU A 135 -8.27 -19.10 -4.21
CA LEU A 135 -9.72 -19.29 -4.05
C LEU A 135 -10.44 -17.98 -3.73
N ILE A 136 -9.92 -17.20 -2.78
CA ILE A 136 -10.46 -15.87 -2.44
C ILE A 136 -10.45 -14.97 -3.68
N GLN A 137 -9.34 -14.90 -4.40
CA GLN A 137 -9.24 -14.11 -5.63
C GLN A 137 -10.24 -14.54 -6.70
N ARG A 138 -10.46 -15.84 -6.89
CA ARG A 138 -11.47 -16.35 -7.82
C ARG A 138 -12.88 -15.92 -7.40
N LYS A 139 -13.22 -15.98 -6.11
CA LYS A 139 -14.52 -15.52 -5.60
C LYS A 139 -14.71 -14.03 -5.81
N ILE A 140 -13.71 -13.22 -5.47
CA ILE A 140 -13.74 -11.77 -5.71
C ILE A 140 -14.06 -11.47 -7.18
N LYS A 141 -13.36 -12.13 -8.12
CA LYS A 141 -13.62 -11.96 -9.55
C LYS A 141 -15.00 -12.47 -9.96
N LYS A 142 -15.39 -13.68 -9.53
CA LYS A 142 -16.67 -14.30 -9.88
C LYS A 142 -17.87 -13.44 -9.45
N HIS A 143 -17.76 -12.80 -8.29
CA HIS A 143 -18.83 -12.02 -7.69
C HIS A 143 -18.68 -10.50 -7.91
N ASN A 144 -17.73 -10.06 -8.76
CA ASN A 144 -17.43 -8.64 -9.02
C ASN A 144 -17.28 -7.82 -7.73
N LEU A 145 -16.59 -8.40 -6.75
CA LEU A 145 -16.36 -7.75 -5.46
C LEU A 145 -15.17 -6.80 -5.56
N ILE A 146 -15.27 -5.69 -4.84
CA ILE A 146 -14.24 -4.68 -4.72
C ILE A 146 -13.75 -4.71 -3.27
N LEU A 147 -12.43 -4.83 -3.10
CA LEU A 147 -11.76 -4.74 -1.80
C LEU A 147 -11.16 -3.33 -1.65
N ARG A 148 -11.61 -2.54 -0.67
CA ARG A 148 -11.05 -1.21 -0.38
C ARG A 148 -10.56 -1.13 1.06
N VAL A 149 -9.35 -0.60 1.25
CA VAL A 149 -8.84 -0.25 2.58
C VAL A 149 -9.42 1.10 2.99
N THR A 150 -9.86 1.22 4.24
CA THR A 150 -10.36 2.49 4.79
C THR A 150 -9.20 3.36 5.23
N ASP A 151 -9.35 4.68 5.12
CA ASP A 151 -8.36 5.70 5.44
C ASP A 151 -7.98 5.77 6.94
N LYS A 152 -8.89 5.34 7.82
CA LYS A 152 -8.71 5.36 9.28
C LYS A 152 -8.86 3.97 9.89
N GLY A 153 -7.83 3.15 9.72
CA GLY A 153 -7.70 1.85 10.40
C GLY A 153 -7.19 0.76 9.48
N TYR A 154 -6.68 -0.33 10.06
CA TYR A 154 -6.35 -1.57 9.34
C TYR A 154 -7.62 -2.32 8.85
N ASN A 155 -8.72 -1.58 8.67
CA ASN A 155 -10.00 -2.11 8.23
C ASN A 155 -10.07 -2.08 6.71
N PHE A 156 -10.75 -3.08 6.16
CA PHE A 156 -11.07 -3.15 4.76
C PHE A 156 -12.55 -3.43 4.61
N TYR A 157 -13.12 -2.94 3.51
CA TYR A 157 -14.46 -3.25 3.08
C TYR A 157 -14.39 -4.17 1.86
N ILE A 158 -15.29 -5.15 1.83
CA ILE A 158 -15.54 -6.00 0.66
C ILE A 158 -17.02 -5.90 0.32
N GLY A 159 -17.30 -5.53 -0.92
CA GLY A 159 -18.66 -5.49 -1.45
C GLY A 159 -18.66 -5.20 -2.93
N THR A 160 -19.84 -5.21 -3.54
CA THR A 160 -20.04 -4.82 -4.94
C THR A 160 -19.98 -3.30 -5.08
N GLU A 161 -19.76 -2.82 -6.31
CA GLU A 161 -19.82 -1.39 -6.63
C GLU A 161 -21.15 -0.74 -6.19
N LYS A 162 -22.27 -1.43 -6.42
CA LYS A 162 -23.60 -0.94 -6.02
C LYS A 162 -23.75 -0.80 -4.50
N GLU A 163 -23.18 -1.73 -3.73
CA GLU A 163 -23.21 -1.64 -2.26
C GLU A 163 -22.34 -0.48 -1.77
N PHE A 164 -21.20 -0.23 -2.42
CA PHE A 164 -20.37 0.95 -2.15
C PHE A 164 -21.15 2.25 -2.41
N ASP A 165 -21.78 2.37 -3.57
CA ASP A 165 -22.54 3.57 -3.94
C ASP A 165 -23.70 3.81 -2.98
N LYS A 166 -24.45 2.75 -2.64
CA LYS A 166 -25.54 2.82 -1.67
C LYS A 166 -25.03 3.27 -0.29
N LYS A 167 -23.90 2.73 0.17
CA LYS A 167 -23.31 3.12 1.45
C LYS A 167 -22.82 4.56 1.45
N ALA A 168 -22.21 5.01 0.35
CA ALA A 168 -21.81 6.40 0.18
C ALA A 168 -23.03 7.33 0.24
N GLN A 169 -24.11 6.98 -0.47
CA GLN A 169 -25.38 7.72 -0.43
C GLN A 169 -25.99 7.75 0.98
N ASN A 170 -25.99 6.63 1.71
CA ASN A 170 -26.50 6.59 3.08
C ASN A 170 -25.69 7.52 3.99
N ILE A 171 -24.36 7.48 3.92
CA ILE A 171 -23.51 8.39 4.70
C ILE A 171 -23.79 9.86 4.32
N PHE A 172 -23.99 10.15 3.04
CA PHE A 172 -24.36 11.50 2.57
C PHE A 172 -25.68 11.97 3.16
N GLN A 173 -26.69 11.10 3.20
CA GLN A 173 -28.01 11.38 3.78
C GLN A 173 -27.96 11.54 5.31
N GLU A 174 -27.22 10.67 6.01
CA GLU A 174 -27.15 10.68 7.47
C GLU A 174 -26.35 11.87 8.02
N THR A 175 -25.23 12.20 7.38
CA THR A 175 -24.31 13.21 7.91
C THR A 175 -24.69 14.63 7.53
N ASN A 176 -25.49 14.83 6.46
CA ASN A 176 -25.68 16.12 5.80
C ASN A 176 -24.34 16.88 5.55
N ALA A 177 -23.21 16.16 5.53
CA ALA A 177 -21.88 16.76 5.53
C ALA A 177 -21.47 17.27 4.15
N PHE A 178 -22.29 17.02 3.14
CA PHE A 178 -22.02 17.35 1.76
C PHE A 178 -23.17 18.17 1.20
N LEU A 179 -22.82 19.34 0.66
CA LEU A 179 -23.75 20.19 -0.06
C LEU A 179 -23.42 20.09 -1.54
N GLU A 180 -24.34 19.51 -2.31
CA GLU A 180 -24.22 19.51 -3.76
C GLU A 180 -24.36 20.95 -4.27
N LEU A 181 -23.32 21.42 -4.96
CA LEU A 181 -23.33 22.74 -5.56
C LEU A 181 -24.05 22.68 -6.90
N LYS A 182 -25.06 23.55 -7.10
CA LYS A 182 -25.80 23.66 -8.37
C LYS A 182 -24.91 24.01 -9.56
N GLU A 183 -23.81 24.71 -9.29
CA GLU A 183 -22.84 25.15 -10.30
C GLU A 183 -21.43 24.99 -9.75
N ASN A 184 -20.48 24.70 -10.63
CA ASN A 184 -19.07 24.61 -10.26
C ASN A 184 -18.51 26.02 -9.98
N PRO A 185 -18.14 26.36 -8.72
CA PRO A 185 -17.69 27.70 -8.37
C PRO A 185 -16.25 27.97 -8.81
N PHE A 186 -15.55 27.00 -9.40
CA PHE A 186 -14.12 27.04 -9.65
C PHE A 186 -13.69 28.26 -10.46
N ASN A 187 -14.38 28.54 -11.57
CA ASN A 187 -14.04 29.68 -12.42
C ASN A 187 -14.17 31.00 -11.66
N LYS A 188 -15.26 31.16 -10.89
CA LYS A 188 -15.49 32.36 -10.06
C LYS A 188 -14.42 32.51 -8.98
N ILE A 189 -14.04 31.42 -8.32
CA ILE A 189 -12.98 31.43 -7.30
C ILE A 189 -11.64 31.79 -7.95
N GLN A 190 -11.33 31.21 -9.11
CA GLN A 190 -10.10 31.48 -9.84
C GLN A 190 -10.01 32.95 -10.28
N ASP A 191 -11.12 33.51 -10.78
CA ASP A 191 -11.21 34.92 -11.16
C ASP A 191 -11.01 35.84 -9.96
N ASN A 192 -11.61 35.52 -8.82
CA ASN A 192 -11.39 36.26 -7.57
C ASN A 192 -9.93 36.21 -7.11
N VAL A 193 -9.26 35.06 -7.22
CA VAL A 193 -7.84 34.93 -6.88
C VAL A 193 -6.96 35.76 -7.82
N ILE A 194 -7.21 35.69 -9.13
CA ILE A 194 -6.47 36.49 -10.13
C ILE A 194 -6.68 37.99 -9.84
N HIS A 195 -7.92 38.40 -9.56
CA HIS A 195 -8.25 39.78 -9.24
C HIS A 195 -7.48 40.25 -7.99
N LEU A 196 -7.50 39.47 -6.92
CA LEU A 196 -6.78 39.76 -5.68
C LEU A 196 -5.27 39.88 -5.91
N LEU A 197 -4.66 38.92 -6.63
CA LEU A 197 -3.23 38.96 -6.94
C LEU A 197 -2.85 40.22 -7.74
N ASN A 198 -3.69 40.62 -8.69
CA ASN A 198 -3.50 41.85 -9.45
C ASN A 198 -3.59 43.09 -8.56
N GLN A 199 -4.55 43.15 -7.63
CA GLN A 199 -4.68 44.27 -6.68
C GLN A 199 -3.49 44.37 -5.71
N ILE A 200 -3.00 43.24 -5.22
CA ILE A 200 -1.82 43.18 -4.33
C ILE A 200 -0.58 43.65 -5.09
N ARG A 201 -0.44 43.25 -6.36
CA ARG A 201 0.64 43.68 -7.24
C ARG A 201 0.60 45.17 -7.55
N THR A 202 -0.56 45.75 -7.88
CA THR A 202 -0.68 47.18 -8.19
C THR A 202 -0.36 48.07 -7.00
N LYS A 203 -0.55 47.57 -5.78
CA LYS A 203 -0.14 48.22 -4.53
C LYS A 203 1.33 47.96 -4.14
N ASN A 204 2.11 47.31 -5.01
CA ASN A 204 3.52 46.96 -4.80
C ASN A 204 3.81 46.11 -3.55
N PHE A 205 2.83 45.34 -3.05
CA PHE A 205 3.05 44.43 -1.92
C PHE A 205 3.82 43.15 -2.31
N ILE A 206 3.82 42.80 -3.60
CA ILE A 206 4.56 41.65 -4.14
C ILE A 206 5.27 42.06 -5.43
N PHE A 207 6.41 41.41 -5.70
CA PHE A 207 7.14 41.58 -6.96
C PHE A 207 6.45 40.84 -8.11
N GLN A 208 6.70 41.28 -9.35
CA GLN A 208 6.13 40.67 -10.56
C GLN A 208 6.40 39.17 -10.65
N TRP A 209 7.61 38.73 -10.31
CA TRP A 209 7.98 37.32 -10.38
C TRP A 209 7.21 36.47 -9.35
N GLN A 210 6.90 37.03 -8.17
CA GLN A 210 6.08 36.36 -7.15
C GLN A 210 4.64 36.23 -7.64
N CYS A 211 4.09 37.31 -8.20
CA CYS A 211 2.75 37.30 -8.79
C CYS A 211 2.64 36.26 -9.92
N ASN A 212 3.61 36.21 -10.83
CA ASN A 212 3.66 35.23 -11.92
C ASN A 212 3.73 33.79 -11.39
N LYS A 213 4.46 33.55 -10.29
CA LYS A 213 4.58 32.22 -9.67
C LYS A 213 3.30 31.78 -8.95
N MET A 214 2.56 32.73 -8.37
CA MET A 214 1.31 32.47 -7.64
C MET A 214 0.07 32.45 -8.54
N MET A 215 0.18 32.93 -9.79
CA MET A 215 -0.93 33.03 -10.72
C MET A 215 -1.47 31.63 -11.05
N PRO A 216 -2.77 31.36 -10.78
CA PRO A 216 -3.34 30.03 -11.01
C PRO A 216 -3.43 29.75 -12.51
N ASN A 217 -2.90 28.61 -12.94
CA ASN A 217 -2.96 28.18 -14.34
C ASN A 217 -4.34 27.57 -14.64
N ARG A 218 -5.16 28.22 -15.47
CA ARG A 218 -6.52 27.77 -15.83
C ARG A 218 -6.60 26.36 -16.43
N ILE A 219 -5.54 25.88 -17.06
CA ILE A 219 -5.49 24.55 -17.67
C ILE A 219 -5.06 23.49 -16.65
N LYS A 220 -4.21 23.87 -15.67
CA LYS A 220 -3.62 22.93 -14.71
C LYS A 220 -4.32 22.92 -13.35
N CYS A 221 -4.98 24.01 -12.98
CA CYS A 221 -5.72 24.11 -11.74
C CYS A 221 -7.10 23.49 -11.92
N GLN A 222 -7.50 22.69 -10.94
CA GLN A 222 -8.83 22.16 -10.81
C GLN A 222 -9.33 22.51 -9.41
N LEU A 223 -10.65 22.59 -9.23
CA LEU A 223 -11.19 22.67 -7.88
C LEU A 223 -10.67 21.43 -7.17
N ALA A 224 -10.03 21.61 -6.00
CA ALA A 224 -9.76 20.47 -5.16
C ALA A 224 -11.12 19.83 -4.92
N HIS A 225 -11.37 18.69 -5.56
CA HIS A 225 -12.58 17.97 -5.32
C HIS A 225 -12.52 17.62 -3.84
N LEU A 226 -13.26 18.35 -3.01
CA LEU A 226 -13.42 18.01 -1.60
C LEU A 226 -14.42 16.84 -1.53
N TYR A 227 -14.16 15.81 -2.32
CA TYR A 227 -14.60 14.49 -2.00
C TYR A 227 -13.86 14.14 -0.71
N PHE A 228 -14.55 14.20 0.43
CA PHE A 228 -14.36 13.14 1.41
C PHE A 228 -15.01 11.85 0.89
N ASN A 229 -14.83 11.50 -0.40
CA ASN A 229 -14.62 10.09 -0.68
C ASN A 229 -13.41 9.75 0.18
N PRO A 230 -13.48 8.71 1.03
CA PRO A 230 -12.36 8.30 1.85
C PRO A 230 -11.16 8.28 0.93
N LYS A 231 -10.21 9.17 1.22
CA LYS A 231 -9.03 9.34 0.39
C LYS A 231 -8.47 7.95 0.15
N THR A 232 -8.45 7.49 -1.11
CA THR A 232 -7.78 6.25 -1.51
C THR A 232 -6.27 6.47 -1.44
N HIS A 233 -5.78 6.87 -0.27
CA HIS A 233 -4.37 7.06 -0.02
C HIS A 233 -3.77 5.73 0.37
N LYS A 234 -2.67 5.38 -0.31
CA LYS A 234 -1.82 4.22 -0.09
C LYS A 234 -2.56 2.88 -0.24
N LEU A 235 -2.76 2.51 -1.49
CA LEU A 235 -2.86 1.12 -1.99
C LEU A 235 -1.67 0.20 -1.58
N LEU A 236 -0.75 0.69 -0.76
CA LEU A 236 0.58 0.13 -0.55
C LEU A 236 0.71 -0.32 0.89
N PHE A 237 0.31 -1.57 1.14
CA PHE A 237 1.21 -2.61 1.68
C PHE A 237 0.42 -3.90 1.96
N LEU A 238 -0.79 -3.80 2.52
CA LEU A 238 -1.57 -4.97 2.94
C LEU A 238 -2.23 -5.71 1.77
N ILE A 239 -2.80 -4.94 0.84
CA ILE A 239 -3.30 -5.47 -0.45
C ILE A 239 -2.13 -6.01 -1.30
N GLN A 240 -0.93 -5.43 -1.17
CA GLN A 240 0.23 -5.88 -1.94
C GLN A 240 0.60 -7.33 -1.58
N VAL A 241 0.50 -7.75 -0.32
CA VAL A 241 0.74 -9.15 0.06
C VAL A 241 -0.31 -10.10 -0.55
N VAL A 242 -1.57 -9.65 -0.65
CA VAL A 242 -2.69 -10.44 -1.18
C VAL A 242 -2.80 -10.41 -2.72
N LEU A 243 -2.33 -9.35 -3.40
CA LEU A 243 -2.40 -9.18 -4.86
C LEU A 243 -1.05 -9.41 -5.58
N HIS A 244 0.10 -9.04 -5.01
CA HIS A 244 1.42 -9.29 -5.62
C HIS A 244 1.95 -10.71 -5.39
N SER A 245 1.26 -11.56 -4.63
CA SER A 245 1.58 -12.99 -4.60
C SER A 245 1.25 -13.71 -5.92
N SER A 246 0.57 -13.06 -6.88
CA SER A 246 0.18 -13.71 -8.15
C SER A 246 0.05 -12.82 -9.41
N GLN A 247 0.25 -11.50 -9.36
CA GLN A 247 0.22 -10.64 -10.56
C GLN A 247 1.58 -10.52 -11.26
N GLU A 248 2.01 -11.55 -12.00
CA GLU A 248 2.95 -11.36 -13.14
C GLU A 248 2.56 -12.14 -14.42
N ASN A 249 1.39 -12.79 -14.46
CA ASN A 249 0.94 -13.55 -15.65
C ASN A 249 -0.25 -12.94 -16.41
N SER A 250 -0.51 -11.63 -16.32
CA SER A 250 -1.51 -11.00 -17.20
C SER A 250 -1.24 -9.49 -17.36
N ARG A 251 -0.47 -9.14 -18.38
CA ARG A 251 -0.48 -7.78 -18.96
C ARG A 251 -1.62 -7.69 -19.95
N SER A 252 -2.60 -6.83 -19.66
CA SER A 252 -3.40 -6.01 -20.58
C SER A 252 -4.70 -5.63 -19.90
N LEU A 253 -4.98 -4.32 -19.82
CA LEU A 253 -6.27 -3.62 -19.68
C LEU A 253 -5.92 -2.21 -19.14
N VAL A 254 -5.42 -1.34 -20.03
CA VAL A 254 -6.19 -0.34 -20.77
C VAL A 254 -6.83 0.67 -19.81
N TYR A 255 -6.16 1.81 -19.67
CA TYR A 255 -6.70 3.03 -19.12
C TYR A 255 -7.66 3.65 -20.14
N TYR A 256 -8.85 4.06 -19.72
CA TYR A 256 -9.63 5.06 -20.43
C TYR A 256 -9.83 6.28 -19.54
N SER A 257 -9.40 7.41 -20.13
CA SER A 257 -9.79 8.82 -19.95
C SER A 257 -10.41 9.25 -18.63
#